data_AF-A0A2K3LGQ9-F1
#
_entry.id   AF-A0A2K3LGQ9-F1
#
_cell.length_a   1.000
_cell.length_b   1.000
_cell.length_c   1.000
_cell.angle_alpha   90.00
_cell.angle_beta   90.00
_cell.angle_gamma   90.00
#
_symmetry.space_group_name_H-M   'P 1'
#
loop_
_entity.id
_entity.type
_entity.pdbx_description
1 polymer ?
#
loop_
_entity_poly.entity_id
_entity_poly.type
_entity_poly.pdbx_seq_one_letter_code
_entity_poly.pdbx_strand_id
1 'polypeptide(L)'
;MWRRLFSSPHLKTLSPLSHSHPRSAVAGLRSLDLSRHVATQSAGSIKKTVEDVVPIATGHEREEIQADLEGRNILEIDHPEGPFGTKETPAVVKSFYDRRIVGCPGGEG
;
A
#
# COMPACT_ATOMS: atom_id res chain seq x y z
N MET A 1 -38.25 13.11 21.32
CA MET A 1 -38.01 12.65 22.70
C MET A 1 -39.00 11.54 22.98
N TRP A 2 -38.56 10.31 23.26
CA TRP A 2 -39.25 9.32 24.10
C TRP A 2 -38.17 8.38 24.63
N ARG A 3 -38.14 8.24 25.96
CA ARG A 3 -37.24 7.39 26.74
C ARG A 3 -37.99 6.12 27.15
N ARG A 4 -37.23 5.17 27.71
CA ARG A 4 -37.59 4.11 28.68
C ARG A 4 -37.80 2.72 28.05
N LEU A 5 -37.27 1.59 28.56
CA LEU A 5 -36.64 1.25 29.85
C LEU A 5 -35.81 -0.05 29.74
N PHE A 6 -34.95 -0.23 30.74
CA PHE A 6 -34.01 -1.31 31.01
C PHE A 6 -34.63 -2.67 31.35
N SER A 7 -33.84 -3.74 31.14
CA SER A 7 -33.66 -5.00 31.94
C SER A 7 -33.45 -6.19 30.99
N SER A 8 -32.55 -7.16 31.16
CA SER A 8 -31.51 -7.51 32.16
C SER A 8 -30.71 -8.68 31.52
N PRO A 9 -29.47 -9.00 31.94
CA PRO A 9 -28.60 -9.96 31.27
C PRO A 9 -28.86 -11.40 31.77
N HIS A 10 -28.79 -12.39 30.88
CA HIS A 10 -28.69 -13.79 31.31
C HIS A 10 -27.52 -14.50 30.62
N LEU A 11 -26.55 -14.82 31.47
CA LEU A 11 -25.36 -15.62 31.23
C LEU A 11 -25.68 -16.99 30.64
N LYS A 12 -24.85 -17.44 29.69
CA LYS A 12 -24.52 -18.85 29.49
C LYS A 12 -23.03 -19.00 29.16
N THR A 13 -22.27 -19.23 30.21
CA THR A 13 -20.88 -19.72 30.21
C THR A 13 -20.87 -21.20 29.82
N LEU A 14 -19.99 -21.61 28.90
CA LEU A 14 -19.58 -23.02 28.76
C LEU A 14 -18.06 -23.10 28.71
N SER A 15 -17.53 -23.91 29.62
CA SER A 15 -16.12 -24.14 29.93
C SER A 15 -15.43 -25.07 28.91
N PRO A 16 -14.09 -25.12 28.88
CA PRO A 16 -13.32 -25.71 27.77
C PRO A 16 -13.23 -27.24 27.86
N LEU A 17 -13.25 -27.91 26.71
CA LEU A 17 -12.86 -29.32 26.60
C LEU A 17 -11.33 -29.42 26.51
N SER A 18 -10.72 -29.83 27.60
CA SER A 18 -9.35 -30.34 27.67
C SER A 18 -9.25 -31.64 26.88
N HIS A 19 -8.47 -31.65 25.80
CA HIS A 19 -8.02 -32.87 25.13
C HIS A 19 -6.56 -33.11 25.50
N SER A 20 -6.33 -34.11 26.33
CA SER A 20 -5.02 -34.62 26.69
C SER A 20 -4.75 -35.93 25.96
N HIS A 21 -3.45 -36.20 25.76
CA HIS A 21 -2.77 -37.45 25.37
C HIS A 21 -2.48 -37.66 23.86
N PRO A 22 -1.39 -38.36 23.48
CA PRO A 22 -0.11 -38.60 24.16
C PRO A 22 1.12 -38.24 23.30
N ARG A 23 2.28 -38.21 23.96
CA ARG A 23 3.62 -38.20 23.34
C ARG A 23 3.79 -39.38 22.39
N SER A 24 4.20 -39.12 21.15
CA SER A 24 4.83 -40.12 20.29
C SER A 24 6.18 -39.59 19.82
N ALA A 25 7.25 -40.17 20.36
CA ALA A 25 8.61 -39.94 19.92
C ALA A 25 8.82 -40.78 18.65
N VAL A 26 8.78 -40.13 17.48
CA VAL A 26 9.28 -40.75 16.25
C VAL A 26 10.67 -40.19 16.00
N ALA A 27 11.65 -40.98 16.40
CA ALA A 27 13.02 -40.85 15.95
C ALA A 27 13.09 -41.08 14.43
N GLY A 28 13.92 -40.28 13.76
CA GLY A 28 14.44 -40.64 12.44
C GLY A 28 13.74 -39.99 11.26
N LEU A 29 14.09 -38.73 11.00
CA LEU A 29 14.19 -38.25 9.62
C LEU A 29 15.63 -37.76 9.45
N ARG A 30 16.39 -38.52 8.65
CA ARG A 30 17.68 -38.08 8.10
C ARG A 30 17.40 -36.81 7.32
N SER A 31 17.82 -35.67 7.87
CA SER A 31 17.81 -34.41 7.14
C SER A 31 18.57 -34.62 5.84
N LEU A 32 17.83 -34.70 4.73
CA LEU A 32 18.40 -34.39 3.43
C LEU A 32 18.85 -32.94 3.57
N ASP A 33 20.16 -32.72 3.50
CA ASP A 33 20.75 -31.39 3.37
C ASP A 33 20.27 -30.79 2.05
N LEU A 34 19.01 -30.33 2.04
CA LEU A 34 18.56 -29.33 1.11
C LEU A 34 19.36 -28.09 1.50
N SER A 35 20.50 -27.94 0.83
CA SER A 35 21.38 -26.79 0.92
C SER A 35 20.51 -25.56 0.80
N ARG A 36 20.14 -24.98 1.94
CA ARG A 36 19.30 -23.79 2.02
C ARG A 36 20.17 -22.68 1.48
N HIS A 37 20.00 -22.35 0.21
CA HIS A 37 20.65 -21.20 -0.40
C HIS A 37 20.06 -19.95 0.25
N VAL A 38 20.59 -19.57 1.41
CA VAL A 38 20.33 -18.27 2.02
C VAL A 38 21.10 -17.28 1.16
N ALA A 39 20.43 -16.74 0.15
CA ALA A 39 20.91 -15.60 -0.58
C ALA A 39 20.89 -14.41 0.40
N THR A 40 22.03 -14.15 1.04
CA THR A 40 22.26 -12.88 1.72
C THR A 40 22.18 -11.80 0.66
N GLN A 41 21.07 -11.07 0.63
CA GLN A 41 20.91 -9.89 -0.22
C GLN A 41 21.99 -8.89 0.20
N SER A 42 23.02 -8.77 -0.64
CA SER A 42 24.08 -7.78 -0.48
C SER A 42 23.42 -6.40 -0.43
N ALA A 43 23.80 -5.60 0.57
CA ALA A 43 23.33 -4.22 0.79
C ALA A 43 23.90 -3.24 -0.26
N GLY A 44 23.87 -3.62 -1.54
CA GLY A 44 23.96 -2.70 -2.65
C GLY A 44 22.55 -2.19 -2.96
N SER A 45 22.43 -0.90 -3.28
CA SER A 45 21.19 -0.30 -3.79
C SER A 45 20.83 -0.90 -5.15
N ILE A 46 20.35 -2.14 -5.17
CA ILE A 46 19.76 -2.75 -6.36
C ILE A 46 18.38 -2.12 -6.49
N LYS A 47 18.17 -1.40 -7.59
CA LYS A 47 16.86 -0.86 -7.94
C LYS A 47 15.90 -2.05 -8.05
N LYS A 48 14.90 -2.08 -7.16
CA LYS A 48 13.84 -3.10 -7.21
C LYS A 48 13.05 -2.91 -8.49
N THR A 49 12.69 -4.01 -9.13
CA THR A 49 11.79 -4.04 -10.29
C THR A 49 10.37 -4.34 -9.82
N VAL A 50 9.36 -4.11 -10.66
CA VAL A 50 7.96 -4.46 -10.30
C VAL A 50 7.85 -5.96 -10.04
N GLU A 51 8.57 -6.78 -10.80
CA GLU A 51 8.61 -8.24 -10.65
C GLU A 51 9.06 -8.67 -9.25
N ASP A 52 9.92 -7.90 -8.59
CA ASP A 52 10.41 -8.20 -7.24
C ASP A 52 9.36 -7.87 -6.15
N VAL A 53 8.41 -6.98 -6.44
CA VAL A 53 7.40 -6.51 -5.49
C VAL A 53 6.06 -7.20 -5.72
N VAL A 54 5.52 -7.10 -6.94
CA VAL A 54 4.24 -7.67 -7.34
C VAL A 54 4.37 -8.32 -8.74
N PRO A 55 4.80 -9.59 -8.82
CA PRO A 55 5.09 -10.26 -10.10
C PRO A 55 3.92 -10.37 -11.07
N ILE A 56 2.69 -10.38 -10.55
CA ILE A 56 1.46 -10.55 -11.33
C ILE A 56 0.79 -9.21 -11.68
N ALA A 57 1.39 -8.07 -11.31
CA ALA A 57 0.83 -6.74 -11.60
C ALA A 57 0.84 -6.49 -13.11
N THR A 58 -0.30 -6.01 -13.63
CA THR A 58 -0.48 -5.69 -15.06
C THR A 58 -1.30 -4.41 -15.23
N GLY A 59 -1.28 -3.83 -16.44
CA GLY A 59 -2.03 -2.60 -16.73
C GLY A 59 -1.61 -1.41 -15.85
N HIS A 60 -2.60 -0.63 -15.39
CA HIS A 60 -2.36 0.56 -14.56
C HIS A 60 -1.72 0.22 -13.20
N GLU A 61 -1.99 -0.95 -12.64
CA GLU A 61 -1.36 -1.40 -11.37
C GLU A 61 0.15 -1.46 -11.51
N ARG A 62 0.64 -2.07 -12.60
CA ARG A 62 2.08 -2.16 -12.87
C ARG A 62 2.69 -0.78 -13.11
N GLU A 63 1.99 0.09 -13.82
CA GLU A 63 2.47 1.43 -14.15
C GLU A 63 2.68 2.28 -12.88
N GLU A 64 1.72 2.23 -11.96
CA GLU A 64 1.76 2.91 -10.66
C GLU A 64 2.94 2.41 -9.82
N ILE A 65 3.10 1.10 -9.67
CA ILE A 65 4.22 0.52 -8.90
C ILE A 65 5.58 0.87 -9.51
N GLN A 66 5.71 0.82 -10.84
CA GLN A 66 6.95 1.19 -11.51
C GLN A 66 7.30 2.66 -11.26
N ALA A 67 6.31 3.56 -11.31
CA ALA A 67 6.50 4.98 -11.05
C ALA A 67 6.94 5.24 -9.60
N ASP A 68 6.31 4.59 -8.64
CA ASP A 68 6.65 4.69 -7.23
C ASP A 68 8.08 4.19 -6.94
N LEU A 69 8.48 3.07 -7.57
CA LEU A 69 9.85 2.54 -7.46
C LEU A 69 10.90 3.48 -8.07
N GLU A 70 10.54 4.23 -9.10
CA GLU A 70 11.36 5.27 -9.72
C GLU A 70 11.31 6.60 -8.94
N GLY A 71 10.39 6.74 -7.99
CA GLY A 71 10.16 7.97 -7.23
C GLY A 71 9.51 9.09 -8.04
N ARG A 72 8.79 8.75 -9.12
CA ARG A 72 8.04 9.71 -9.95
C ARG A 72 6.55 9.62 -9.65
N ASN A 73 5.85 10.75 -9.65
CA ASN A 73 4.39 10.79 -9.57
C ASN A 73 3.81 10.88 -10.98
N ILE A 74 3.01 9.89 -11.39
CA ILE A 74 2.37 9.86 -12.72
C ILE A 74 1.38 11.02 -12.89
N LEU A 75 0.70 11.41 -11.81
CA LEU A 75 -0.35 12.44 -11.77
C LEU A 75 0.16 13.79 -11.24
N GLU A 76 1.47 14.06 -11.37
CA GLU A 76 2.08 15.30 -10.90
C GLU A 76 1.40 16.54 -11.51
N ILE A 77 0.99 16.47 -12.77
CA ILE A 77 0.42 17.61 -13.49
C ILE A 77 -0.96 18.05 -12.94
N ASP A 78 -1.65 17.18 -12.19
CA ASP A 78 -3.01 17.44 -11.72
C ASP A 78 -3.06 18.49 -10.61
N HIS A 79 -1.93 18.72 -9.94
CA HIS A 79 -1.78 19.63 -8.82
C HIS A 79 -0.85 20.79 -9.20
N PRO A 80 -1.31 21.74 -10.05
CA PRO A 80 -0.49 22.90 -10.38
C PRO A 80 -0.31 23.79 -9.15
N GLU A 81 0.94 24.01 -8.77
CA GLU A 81 1.32 24.92 -7.69
C GLU A 81 2.20 26.03 -8.26
N GLY A 82 2.05 27.24 -7.72
CA GLY A 82 2.83 28.39 -8.16
C GLY A 82 2.19 29.72 -7.76
N PRO A 83 2.87 30.84 -8.04
CA PRO A 83 2.30 32.17 -7.83
C PRO A 83 1.07 32.36 -8.72
N PHE A 84 0.19 33.30 -8.34
CA PHE A 84 -1.04 33.60 -9.09
C PHE A 84 -0.78 34.02 -10.55
N GLY A 85 0.40 34.59 -10.82
CA GLY A 85 0.80 35.07 -12.12
C GLY A 85 0.37 36.53 -12.36
N THR A 86 1.09 37.19 -13.25
CA THR A 86 0.80 38.54 -13.72
C THR A 86 0.65 38.52 -15.24
N LYS A 87 0.29 39.66 -15.84
CA LYS A 87 0.22 39.80 -17.29
C LYS A 87 1.56 39.51 -17.98
N GLU A 88 2.66 39.93 -17.34
CA GLU A 88 4.02 39.75 -17.86
C GLU A 88 4.59 38.37 -17.52
N THR A 89 4.20 37.80 -16.36
CA THR A 89 4.64 36.49 -15.88
C THR A 89 3.43 35.61 -15.53
N PRO A 90 2.79 34.96 -16.53
CA PRO A 90 1.55 34.23 -16.32
C PRO A 90 1.76 32.94 -15.51
N ALA A 91 0.70 32.47 -14.84
CA ALA A 91 0.69 31.14 -14.23
C ALA A 91 0.62 30.06 -15.31
N VAL A 92 1.61 29.16 -15.35
CA VAL A 92 1.72 28.10 -16.35
C VAL A 92 1.13 26.81 -15.82
N VAL A 93 0.18 26.22 -16.54
CA VAL A 93 -0.45 24.94 -16.19
C VAL A 93 -0.13 23.90 -17.26
N LYS A 94 0.25 22.69 -16.84
CA LYS A 94 0.54 21.56 -17.73
C LYS A 94 -0.77 20.88 -18.17
N SER A 95 -0.86 20.41 -19.42
CA SER A 95 -1.98 19.58 -19.89
C SER A 95 -1.50 18.55 -20.91
N PHE A 96 -2.15 17.39 -20.94
CA PHE A 96 -1.91 16.36 -21.97
C PHE A 96 -2.63 16.67 -23.29
N TYR A 97 -3.74 17.43 -23.24
CA TYR A 97 -4.54 17.81 -24.39
C TYR A 97 -4.43 19.32 -24.66
N ASP A 98 -4.95 19.77 -25.80
CA ASP A 98 -4.96 21.17 -26.23
C ASP A 98 -5.76 22.09 -25.29
N ARG A 99 -6.68 21.54 -24.49
CA ARG A 99 -7.52 22.28 -23.54
C ARG A 99 -7.60 21.54 -22.20
N ARG A 100 -7.66 22.29 -21.10
CA ARG A 100 -7.80 21.77 -19.73
C ARG A 100 -8.74 22.65 -18.91
N ILE A 101 -9.48 22.03 -18.00
CA ILE A 101 -10.31 22.72 -17.01
C ILE A 101 -9.41 23.11 -15.81
N VAL A 102 -9.44 24.38 -15.42
CA VAL A 102 -8.66 24.91 -14.30
C VAL A 102 -9.59 25.66 -13.36
N GLY A 103 -9.55 25.33 -12.07
CA GLY A 103 -10.20 26.08 -11.01
C GLY A 103 -9.24 27.10 -10.41
N CYS A 104 -9.69 28.34 -10.24
CA CYS A 104 -8.93 29.39 -9.57
C CYS A 104 -9.54 29.68 -8.19
N PRO A 105 -8.99 29.14 -7.09
CA PRO A 105 -9.48 29.45 -5.75
C PRO A 105 -9.20 30.90 -5.34
N GLY A 106 -8.23 31.57 -5.98
CA GLY A 106 -7.74 32.90 -5.57
C GLY A 106 -6.78 32.82 -4.39
N GLY A 107 -6.22 33.97 -4.01
CA GLY A 107 -5.24 34.10 -2.91
C GLY A 107 -4.39 35.36 -3.10
N GLU A 108 -3.74 35.83 -2.04
CA GLU A 108 -2.67 36.84 -2.18
C GLU A 108 -1.48 36.18 -2.89
N GLY A 109 -1.14 36.72 -4.07
CA GLY A 109 -0.06 36.26 -4.93
C GLY A 109 1.30 36.82 -4.54
#